data_AF-A0A935XED2-F1
#
_entry.id   AF-A0A935XED2-F1
#
_cell.length_a   1.000
_cell.length_b   1.000
_cell.length_c   1.000
_cell.angle_alpha   90.00
_cell.angle_beta   90.00
_cell.angle_gamma   90.00
#
_symmetry.space_group_name_H-M   'P 1'
#
loop_
_entity.id
_entity.type
_entity.pdbx_description
1 polymer ?
#
loop_
_entity_poly.entity_id
_entity_poly.type
_entity_poly.pdbx_seq_one_letter_code
_entity_poly.pdbx_strand_id
1 'polypeptide(L)'
;MFQMPRFLRTVIAAYGIAVLSSGSALAQRQPTMSSGTPTPYNPRLYSDPTATNKAFKSLRWRLIGPFRGGRVDAVAGDPTKPLVYYMGAVNGGVWKTANAGISWENITDGKTDISSVGAVTVAPSDPNVIYVGTGESQLREDLTYGTGVYRSTDAGETWQHLGLVETHQVTAIRVHPNNPDVAYVAAIGHAFGPNAERGVFRTMDGGKSWKKILFLDDSTGATDLSMDPTNPRILYASMWKFQRSPWGMDAGGGKSGLWKSTDGGDTWVDLSGNRGMPKAPLGKIGIAVSPANPRRLFASIEAKDTLGGIFRSDDAGATWSRTNGEQKFQVRPWYYSAVTADPTNENTVYVMNLQVWRSIDGEDLHARARPPRRHAHHVGRPQGPHPADQWQRRRRHGVAGWRQELVVDLQPTDVAVLSRHHRQPVAVPPLRRPAGQLGHHHRVALGLRLHRRA
;
A
#
# COMPACT_ATOMS: atom_id res chain seq x y z
N MET A 1 -68.16 15.28 21.54
CA MET A 1 -69.62 15.34 21.27
C MET A 1 -69.94 16.79 20.93
N PHE A 2 -70.34 17.05 19.67
CA PHE A 2 -70.87 18.29 19.05
C PHE A 2 -70.02 19.58 19.11
N GLN A 3 -69.41 20.04 18.01
CA GLN A 3 -69.95 20.78 16.84
C GLN A 3 -70.38 22.25 17.09
N MET A 4 -69.62 23.14 16.43
CA MET A 4 -69.81 24.52 15.95
C MET A 4 -71.24 25.07 15.79
N PRO A 5 -71.46 26.41 15.84
CA PRO A 5 -71.41 27.26 14.62
C PRO A 5 -70.87 28.70 14.85
N ARG A 6 -70.12 29.35 13.95
CA ARG A 6 -70.45 30.02 12.65
C ARG A 6 -71.45 31.18 12.74
N PHE A 7 -71.08 32.25 12.01
CA PHE A 7 -71.78 33.52 11.70
C PHE A 7 -71.39 34.70 12.64
N LEU A 8 -71.04 35.91 12.17
CA LEU A 8 -71.29 36.55 10.87
C LEU A 8 -70.22 37.65 10.61
N ARG A 9 -70.09 38.01 9.33
CA ARG A 9 -69.20 39.00 8.72
C ARG A 9 -69.58 40.45 9.09
N THR A 10 -68.74 41.40 8.62
CA THR A 10 -68.90 42.87 8.47
C THR A 10 -68.58 43.66 9.76
N VAL A 11 -67.66 44.63 9.83
CA VAL A 11 -67.43 45.82 8.98
C VAL A 11 -65.95 46.27 9.04
N ILE A 12 -65.52 46.89 7.94
CA ILE A 12 -64.20 47.42 7.60
C ILE A 12 -64.02 48.87 8.10
N ALA A 13 -62.76 49.25 8.31
CA ALA A 13 -62.13 50.59 8.24
C ALA A 13 -61.98 51.44 9.51
N ALA A 14 -60.69 51.62 9.89
CA ALA A 14 -59.97 52.87 10.19
C ALA A 14 -58.88 52.52 11.21
N TYR A 15 -57.61 52.34 10.84
CA TYR A 15 -56.70 53.43 10.44
C TYR A 15 -55.62 52.89 9.50
N GLY A 16 -55.44 53.57 8.36
CA GLY A 16 -54.21 53.52 7.58
C GLY A 16 -53.26 54.64 7.98
N ILE A 17 -51.97 54.50 7.65
CA ILE A 17 -51.24 55.41 6.74
C ILE A 17 -49.72 55.06 6.76
N ALA A 18 -49.18 54.94 5.55
CA ALA A 18 -47.81 55.16 5.10
C ALA A 18 -46.67 54.27 5.64
N VAL A 19 -46.27 53.31 4.80
CA VAL A 19 -44.86 53.20 4.39
C VAL A 19 -44.83 53.14 2.86
N LEU A 20 -44.47 54.27 2.25
CA LEU A 20 -44.04 54.37 0.85
C LEU A 20 -42.55 54.70 0.84
N SER A 21 -41.83 54.08 -0.10
CA SER A 21 -40.48 54.44 -0.61
C SER A 21 -39.30 54.09 0.33
N SER A 22 -38.16 53.53 -0.08
CA SER A 22 -37.53 53.38 -1.40
C SER A 22 -36.40 52.34 -1.28
N GLY A 23 -36.13 51.60 -2.36
CA GLY A 23 -34.76 51.28 -2.78
C GLY A 23 -33.99 50.22 -1.99
N SER A 24 -34.08 48.97 -2.45
CA SER A 24 -32.90 48.19 -2.85
C SER A 24 -33.36 46.99 -3.65
N ALA A 25 -33.21 47.11 -4.96
CA ALA A 25 -33.25 46.00 -5.89
C ALA A 25 -32.14 45.00 -5.53
N LEU A 26 -32.47 43.97 -4.78
CA LEU A 26 -31.82 42.67 -4.96
C LEU A 26 -32.75 41.85 -5.82
N ALA A 27 -32.56 42.03 -7.13
CA ALA A 27 -32.93 41.04 -8.12
C ALA A 27 -32.23 39.73 -7.73
N GLN A 28 -32.89 38.91 -6.92
CA GLN A 28 -32.76 37.48 -7.07
C GLN A 28 -33.29 37.16 -8.46
N ARG A 29 -32.42 37.28 -9.47
CA ARG A 29 -32.56 36.45 -10.66
C ARG A 29 -32.62 35.03 -10.13
N GLN A 30 -33.82 34.47 -10.02
CA GLN A 30 -33.96 33.03 -10.07
C GLN A 30 -33.15 32.61 -11.31
N PRO A 31 -32.11 31.77 -11.16
CA PRO A 31 -31.48 31.22 -12.36
C PRO A 31 -32.61 30.50 -13.08
N THR A 32 -32.97 31.02 -14.25
CA THR A 32 -33.80 30.28 -15.19
C THR A 32 -33.04 29.00 -15.42
N MET A 33 -33.50 27.90 -14.81
CA MET A 33 -33.05 26.58 -15.21
C MET A 33 -33.47 26.45 -16.65
N SER A 34 -32.51 26.71 -17.55
CA SER A 34 -32.61 26.34 -18.94
C SER A 34 -33.06 24.88 -18.94
N SER A 35 -34.27 24.64 -19.44
CA SER A 35 -34.76 23.30 -19.78
C SER A 35 -34.00 22.78 -21.00
N GLY A 36 -32.67 22.89 -20.97
CA GLY A 36 -31.79 22.27 -21.93
C GLY A 36 -31.98 20.78 -21.77
N THR A 37 -32.48 20.14 -22.81
CA THR A 37 -32.43 18.69 -22.95
C THR A 37 -31.02 18.24 -22.57
N PRO A 38 -30.85 17.24 -21.67
CA PRO A 38 -29.53 16.73 -21.33
C PRO A 38 -28.79 16.44 -22.64
N THR A 39 -27.63 17.06 -22.83
CA THR A 39 -26.87 16.85 -24.06
C THR A 39 -26.58 15.35 -24.13
N PRO A 40 -26.98 14.64 -25.19
CA PRO A 40 -26.77 13.21 -25.29
C PRO A 40 -25.29 12.91 -25.09
N TYR A 41 -24.99 11.84 -24.36
CA TYR A 41 -23.62 11.38 -24.16
C TYR A 41 -22.92 11.25 -25.52
N ASN A 42 -21.85 12.03 -25.71
CA ASN A 42 -21.07 12.00 -26.95
C ASN A 42 -19.77 11.22 -26.70
N PRO A 43 -19.70 9.94 -27.08
CA PRO A 43 -18.49 9.12 -26.90
C PRO A 43 -17.28 9.67 -27.67
N ARG A 44 -17.48 10.52 -28.69
CA ARG A 44 -16.39 11.15 -29.45
C ARG A 44 -15.53 12.11 -28.63
N LEU A 45 -16.02 12.63 -27.50
CA LEU A 45 -15.21 13.46 -26.60
C LEU A 45 -14.02 12.70 -25.98
N TYR A 46 -14.11 11.36 -25.94
CA TYR A 46 -13.08 10.48 -25.38
C TYR A 46 -12.25 9.79 -26.46
N SER A 47 -12.80 9.59 -27.67
CA SER A 47 -12.13 8.88 -28.77
C SER A 47 -11.56 9.78 -29.86
N ASP A 48 -11.89 11.09 -29.88
CA ASP A 48 -11.35 12.05 -30.83
C ASP A 48 -10.73 13.26 -30.09
N PRO A 49 -9.40 13.30 -29.95
CA PRO A 49 -8.68 14.42 -29.33
C PRO A 49 -8.93 15.78 -30.01
N THR A 50 -9.45 15.81 -31.25
CA THR A 50 -9.83 17.06 -31.94
C THR A 50 -11.25 17.52 -31.60
N ALA A 51 -12.13 16.63 -31.15
CA ALA A 51 -13.49 16.93 -30.67
C ALA A 51 -13.51 17.56 -29.28
N THR A 52 -12.43 17.45 -28.51
CA THR A 52 -12.28 18.15 -27.23
C THR A 52 -12.16 19.66 -27.50
N ASN A 53 -13.18 20.44 -27.10
CA ASN A 53 -13.19 21.90 -27.21
C ASN A 53 -11.84 22.48 -26.77
N LYS A 54 -11.25 23.41 -27.55
CA LYS A 54 -9.98 24.07 -27.23
C LYS A 54 -9.94 24.63 -25.80
N ALA A 55 -11.08 25.03 -25.25
CA ALA A 55 -11.23 25.47 -23.87
C ALA A 55 -10.94 24.38 -22.81
N PHE A 56 -11.17 23.11 -23.11
CA PHE A 56 -10.84 21.99 -22.21
C PHE A 56 -9.36 21.60 -22.30
N LYS A 57 -8.71 21.80 -23.46
CA LYS A 57 -7.27 21.54 -23.64
C LYS A 57 -6.36 22.46 -22.82
N SER A 58 -6.86 23.62 -22.39
CA SER A 58 -6.14 24.54 -21.50
C SER A 58 -6.33 24.22 -20.01
N LEU A 59 -7.23 23.31 -19.66
CA LEU A 59 -7.37 22.88 -18.27
C LEU A 59 -6.13 22.11 -17.84
N ARG A 60 -5.74 22.31 -16.59
CA ARG A 60 -4.65 21.59 -15.94
C ARG A 60 -5.19 20.98 -14.67
N TRP A 61 -4.97 19.69 -14.51
CA TRP A 61 -5.17 19.03 -13.23
C TRP A 61 -4.19 19.62 -12.22
N ARG A 62 -4.65 19.84 -10.99
CA ARG A 62 -3.79 20.24 -9.88
C ARG A 62 -4.14 19.39 -8.68
N LEU A 63 -3.12 18.93 -7.98
CA LEU A 63 -3.30 18.28 -6.70
C LEU A 63 -3.83 19.30 -5.69
N ILE A 64 -4.99 19.00 -5.09
CA ILE A 64 -5.59 19.82 -4.01
C ILE A 64 -5.36 19.22 -2.62
N GLY A 65 -4.67 18.08 -2.58
CA GLY A 65 -4.40 17.32 -1.37
C GLY A 65 -5.48 16.25 -1.07
N PRO A 66 -5.27 15.44 -0.02
CA PRO A 66 -4.16 15.53 0.92
C PRO A 66 -2.79 15.23 0.28
N PHE A 67 -1.74 15.94 0.69
CA PHE A 67 -0.37 15.77 0.16
C PHE A 67 0.37 14.56 0.74
N ARG A 68 -0.24 13.91 1.74
CA ARG A 68 0.23 12.67 2.37
C ARG A 68 -1.01 11.87 2.75
N GLY A 69 -1.13 10.67 2.21
CA GLY A 69 -2.29 9.78 2.37
C GLY A 69 -2.46 8.90 1.13
N GLY A 70 -3.47 8.05 1.16
CA GLY A 70 -3.64 6.92 0.24
C GLY A 70 -2.99 5.62 0.72
N ARG A 71 -3.55 4.51 0.25
CA ARG A 71 -2.98 3.17 0.48
C ARG A 71 -1.64 3.08 -0.24
N VAL A 72 -0.65 2.56 0.47
CA VAL A 72 0.68 2.24 -0.05
C VAL A 72 0.79 0.73 -0.03
N ASP A 73 1.42 0.14 -1.04
CA ASP A 73 1.70 -1.30 -1.06
C ASP A 73 3.21 -1.55 -0.96
N ALA A 74 4.00 -0.69 -1.60
CA ALA A 74 5.45 -0.80 -1.68
C ALA A 74 6.18 0.40 -1.08
N VAL A 75 7.34 0.16 -0.48
CA VAL A 75 8.27 1.22 -0.07
C VAL A 75 9.71 0.80 -0.29
N ALA A 76 10.59 1.76 -0.54
CA ALA A 76 12.02 1.57 -0.62
C ALA A 76 12.77 2.78 -0.07
N GLY A 77 14.04 2.62 0.27
CA GLY A 77 14.91 3.69 0.76
C GLY A 77 16.19 3.69 -0.01
N ASP A 78 16.79 4.87 -0.12
CA ASP A 78 18.14 4.99 -0.66
C ASP A 78 19.14 4.38 0.35
N PRO A 79 19.99 3.42 -0.06
CA PRO A 79 20.92 2.76 0.84
C PRO A 79 22.05 3.69 1.34
N THR A 80 22.26 4.82 0.66
CA THR A 80 23.31 5.81 0.95
C THR A 80 22.77 7.11 1.55
N LYS A 81 21.49 7.44 1.34
CA LYS A 81 20.86 8.69 1.80
C LYS A 81 19.71 8.41 2.78
N PRO A 82 19.93 8.53 4.11
CA PRO A 82 18.97 8.12 5.13
C PRO A 82 17.69 8.97 5.21
N LEU A 83 17.56 10.04 4.42
CA LEU A 83 16.36 10.88 4.37
C LEU A 83 15.57 10.68 3.07
N VAL A 84 16.07 9.83 2.16
CA VAL A 84 15.46 9.60 0.85
C VAL A 84 14.69 8.28 0.87
N TYR A 85 13.40 8.38 0.61
CA TYR A 85 12.48 7.23 0.57
C TYR A 85 11.55 7.32 -0.62
N TYR A 86 11.05 6.16 -1.02
CA TYR A 86 10.10 5.97 -2.09
C TYR A 86 8.90 5.20 -1.56
N MET A 87 7.70 5.59 -1.98
CA MET A 87 6.49 4.81 -1.74
C MET A 87 5.76 4.57 -3.07
N GLY A 88 5.29 3.35 -3.27
CA GLY A 88 4.40 2.95 -4.34
C GLY A 88 2.97 2.98 -3.82
N ALA A 89 2.17 3.91 -4.32
CA ALA A 89 0.79 4.08 -3.94
C ALA A 89 -0.12 3.19 -4.79
N VAL A 90 -1.24 2.81 -4.18
CA VAL A 90 -2.36 2.23 -4.89
C VAL A 90 -3.11 3.35 -5.60
N ASN A 91 -3.26 3.22 -6.93
CA ASN A 91 -3.88 4.22 -7.81
C ASN A 91 -3.28 5.62 -7.65
N GLY A 92 -1.97 5.70 -7.38
CA GLY A 92 -1.29 6.95 -7.08
C GLY A 92 0.15 7.06 -7.58
N GLY A 93 0.68 6.06 -8.27
CA GLY A 93 2.04 6.06 -8.79
C GLY A 93 3.13 5.97 -7.72
N VAL A 94 4.33 6.40 -8.07
CA VAL A 94 5.49 6.40 -7.16
C VAL A 94 5.73 7.81 -6.64
N TRP A 95 5.98 7.91 -5.34
CA TRP A 95 6.30 9.15 -4.66
C TRP A 95 7.67 9.07 -4.01
N LYS A 96 8.42 10.17 -4.07
CA LYS A 96 9.74 10.33 -3.48
C LYS A 96 9.71 11.40 -2.40
N THR A 97 10.44 11.17 -1.32
CA THR A 97 10.81 12.19 -0.35
C THR A 97 12.33 12.28 -0.28
N ALA A 98 12.85 13.46 0.03
CA ALA A 98 14.28 13.69 0.28
C ALA A 98 14.54 14.26 1.69
N ASN A 99 13.49 14.34 2.52
CA ASN A 99 13.52 14.97 3.83
C ASN A 99 12.74 14.15 4.87
N ALA A 100 12.90 12.83 4.83
CA ALA A 100 12.27 11.88 5.75
C ALA A 100 10.75 12.00 5.84
N GLY A 101 10.09 12.16 4.69
CA GLY A 101 8.63 12.15 4.60
C GLY A 101 7.96 13.47 4.99
N ILE A 102 8.73 14.54 5.24
CA ILE A 102 8.20 15.90 5.43
C ILE A 102 7.63 16.46 4.11
N SER A 103 8.07 16.03 2.95
CA SER A 103 7.38 16.34 1.69
C SER A 103 7.55 15.20 0.71
N TRP A 104 6.55 15.02 -0.13
CA TRP A 104 6.51 13.98 -1.14
C TRP A 104 6.23 14.59 -2.51
N GLU A 105 6.93 14.10 -3.51
CA GLU A 105 6.76 14.45 -4.91
C GLU A 105 6.39 13.18 -5.69
N ASN A 106 5.37 13.27 -6.54
CA ASN A 106 5.06 12.17 -7.45
C ASN A 106 6.06 12.19 -8.61
N ILE A 107 6.84 11.12 -8.75
CA ILE A 107 7.91 11.00 -9.75
C ILE A 107 7.47 10.26 -11.02
N THR A 108 6.18 9.93 -11.13
CA THR A 108 5.59 9.16 -12.24
C THR A 108 4.47 9.89 -12.97
N ASP A 109 3.82 10.85 -12.32
CA ASP A 109 2.72 11.65 -12.89
C ASP A 109 3.20 12.44 -14.11
N GLY A 110 2.43 12.38 -15.20
CA GLY A 110 2.77 12.96 -16.50
C GLY A 110 4.00 12.36 -17.20
N LYS A 111 4.64 11.33 -16.64
CA LYS A 111 5.85 10.68 -17.20
C LYS A 111 5.63 9.22 -17.60
N THR A 112 4.68 8.54 -16.97
CA THR A 112 4.42 7.11 -17.15
C THR A 112 2.92 6.82 -17.02
N ASP A 113 2.51 5.63 -17.46
CA ASP A 113 1.15 5.11 -17.26
C ASP A 113 1.02 4.30 -15.95
N ILE A 114 1.96 4.45 -15.02
CA ILE A 114 1.94 3.76 -13.73
C ILE A 114 0.78 4.31 -12.90
N SER A 115 -0.19 3.44 -12.58
CA SER A 115 -1.30 3.76 -11.67
C SER A 115 -1.09 3.14 -10.29
N SER A 116 -1.18 1.82 -10.19
CA SER A 116 -0.93 1.08 -8.95
C SER A 116 0.48 0.50 -8.94
N VAL A 117 1.09 0.46 -7.75
CA VAL A 117 2.47 0.02 -7.56
C VAL A 117 2.56 -1.03 -6.46
N GLY A 118 2.88 -2.27 -6.83
CA GLY A 118 2.97 -3.41 -5.92
C GLY A 118 4.40 -3.67 -5.46
N ALA A 119 5.41 -3.16 -6.18
CA ALA A 119 6.80 -3.24 -5.76
C ALA A 119 7.60 -2.01 -6.20
N VAL A 120 8.45 -1.51 -5.30
CA VAL A 120 9.48 -0.51 -5.59
C VAL A 120 10.77 -1.01 -4.98
N THR A 121 11.88 -0.94 -5.71
CA THR A 121 13.20 -1.34 -5.21
C THR A 121 14.26 -0.41 -5.75
N VAL A 122 15.05 0.15 -4.84
CA VAL A 122 16.27 0.90 -5.16
C VAL A 122 17.43 -0.09 -5.21
N ALA A 123 18.25 -0.06 -6.26
CA ALA A 123 19.37 -0.98 -6.38
C ALA A 123 20.41 -0.73 -5.28
N PRO A 124 20.88 -1.77 -4.57
CA PRO A 124 21.88 -1.60 -3.51
C PRO A 124 23.21 -0.99 -3.96
N SER A 125 23.65 -1.32 -5.18
CA SER A 125 24.94 -0.91 -5.76
C SER A 125 24.90 0.46 -6.43
N ASP A 126 23.73 0.93 -6.84
CA ASP A 126 23.54 2.25 -7.46
C ASP A 126 22.15 2.81 -7.13
N PRO A 127 22.05 3.74 -6.16
CA PRO A 127 20.78 4.32 -5.74
C PRO A 127 20.02 5.12 -6.81
N ASN A 128 20.66 5.44 -7.95
CA ASN A 128 19.96 6.06 -9.07
C ASN A 128 19.11 5.06 -9.85
N VAL A 129 19.42 3.76 -9.74
CA VAL A 129 18.67 2.69 -10.39
C VAL A 129 17.49 2.28 -9.53
N ILE A 130 16.28 2.47 -10.05
CA ILE A 130 15.04 2.12 -9.39
C ILE A 130 14.25 1.20 -10.30
N TYR A 131 13.78 0.08 -9.76
CA TYR A 131 12.80 -0.79 -10.40
C TYR A 131 11.43 -0.61 -9.77
N VAL A 132 10.40 -0.57 -10.60
CA VAL A 132 8.99 -0.45 -10.20
C VAL A 132 8.19 -1.55 -10.86
N GLY A 133 7.55 -2.37 -10.04
CA GLY A 133 6.56 -3.35 -10.45
C GLY A 133 5.16 -2.78 -10.24
N THR A 134 4.38 -2.73 -11.31
CA THR A 134 3.04 -2.15 -11.28
C THR A 134 1.96 -3.18 -10.92
N GLY A 135 0.77 -2.68 -10.57
CA GLY A 135 -0.34 -3.45 -10.02
C GLY A 135 -0.44 -3.29 -8.51
N GLU A 136 -1.41 -3.94 -7.89
CA GLU A 136 -1.53 -4.06 -6.44
C GLU A 136 -1.05 -5.43 -5.98
N SER A 137 -0.22 -5.45 -4.92
CA SER A 137 0.19 -6.71 -4.29
C SER A 137 -0.85 -7.25 -3.31
N GLN A 138 -1.83 -6.42 -2.96
CA GLN A 138 -2.93 -6.72 -2.04
C GLN A 138 -4.23 -6.82 -2.85
N LEU A 139 -4.57 -8.04 -3.25
CA LEU A 139 -5.62 -8.33 -4.25
C LEU A 139 -7.05 -8.16 -3.70
N ARG A 140 -7.48 -6.91 -3.55
CA ARG A 140 -8.85 -6.53 -3.16
C ARG A 140 -9.82 -6.56 -4.33
N GLU A 141 -11.11 -6.45 -4.01
CA GLU A 141 -12.21 -6.35 -4.96
C GLU A 141 -12.10 -5.14 -5.90
N ASP A 142 -11.50 -4.05 -5.44
CA ASP A 142 -11.30 -2.78 -6.12
C ASP A 142 -9.89 -2.61 -6.70
N LEU A 143 -9.13 -3.70 -6.82
CA LEU A 143 -7.74 -3.64 -7.27
C LEU A 143 -7.63 -3.11 -8.71
N THR A 144 -6.55 -2.38 -8.98
CA THR A 144 -6.21 -1.96 -10.34
C THR A 144 -5.00 -2.75 -10.87
N TYR A 145 -5.08 -3.19 -12.12
CA TYR A 145 -3.99 -3.92 -12.76
C TYR A 145 -2.83 -2.99 -13.15
N GLY A 146 -1.64 -3.57 -13.11
CA GLY A 146 -0.41 -2.95 -13.56
C GLY A 146 -0.20 -3.11 -15.06
N THR A 147 0.72 -2.30 -15.57
CA THR A 147 1.21 -2.30 -16.94
C THR A 147 2.59 -2.93 -17.08
N GLY A 148 3.04 -3.72 -16.10
CA GLY A 148 4.34 -4.42 -16.09
C GLY A 148 5.41 -3.76 -15.24
N VAL A 149 6.67 -3.77 -15.71
CA VAL A 149 7.83 -3.29 -14.96
C VAL A 149 8.43 -2.04 -15.60
N TYR A 150 8.84 -1.09 -14.77
CA TYR A 150 9.55 0.12 -15.18
C TYR A 150 10.89 0.22 -14.47
N ARG A 151 11.82 0.92 -15.10
CA ARG A 151 13.15 1.23 -14.55
C ARG A 151 13.51 2.69 -14.78
N SER A 152 14.12 3.30 -13.77
CA SER A 152 14.80 4.59 -13.87
C SER A 152 16.29 4.39 -13.58
N THR A 153 17.15 5.20 -14.20
CA THR A 153 18.61 5.26 -13.92
C THR A 153 19.05 6.62 -13.40
N ASP A 154 18.11 7.48 -13.06
CA ASP A 154 18.28 8.88 -12.65
C ASP A 154 17.40 9.20 -11.43
N ALA A 155 17.22 8.23 -10.55
CA ALA A 155 16.48 8.35 -9.30
C ALA A 155 15.02 8.82 -9.45
N GLY A 156 14.40 8.48 -10.58
CA GLY A 156 12.98 8.73 -10.92
C GLY A 156 12.72 9.95 -11.79
N GLU A 157 13.75 10.56 -12.38
CA GLU A 157 13.56 11.69 -13.29
C GLU A 157 12.97 11.24 -14.63
N THR A 158 13.49 10.14 -15.18
CA THR A 158 12.99 9.47 -16.39
C THR A 158 12.76 7.98 -16.16
N TRP A 159 11.89 7.38 -16.98
CA TRP A 159 11.46 6.00 -16.84
C TRP A 159 11.47 5.27 -18.18
N GLN A 160 11.92 4.03 -18.16
CA GLN A 160 11.85 3.08 -19.25
C GLN A 160 10.86 1.96 -18.89
N HIS A 161 9.94 1.63 -19.80
CA HIS A 161 9.10 0.45 -19.69
C HIS A 161 9.88 -0.81 -20.12
N LEU A 162 9.80 -1.87 -19.33
CA LEU A 162 10.59 -3.10 -19.48
C LEU A 162 9.74 -4.33 -19.83
N GLY A 163 8.48 -4.14 -20.24
CA GLY A 163 7.56 -5.24 -20.54
C GLY A 163 6.95 -5.88 -19.30
N LEU A 164 6.67 -7.19 -19.38
CA LEU A 164 5.89 -7.95 -18.38
C LEU A 164 4.45 -7.43 -18.16
N VAL A 165 3.83 -6.86 -19.19
CA VAL A 165 2.48 -6.25 -19.12
C VAL A 165 1.44 -7.23 -18.57
N GLU A 166 1.37 -8.44 -19.14
CA GLU A 166 0.41 -9.49 -18.77
C GLU A 166 0.65 -10.12 -17.39
N THR A 167 1.67 -9.66 -16.64
CA THR A 167 1.81 -10.07 -15.24
C THR A 167 0.76 -9.45 -14.35
N HIS A 168 0.24 -8.27 -14.72
CA HIS A 168 -0.71 -7.42 -14.00
C HIS A 168 -0.32 -7.04 -12.55
N GLN A 169 0.03 -7.99 -11.69
CA GLN A 169 0.30 -7.82 -10.28
C GLN A 169 1.72 -8.26 -9.96
N VAL A 170 2.65 -7.29 -9.98
CA VAL A 170 4.02 -7.50 -9.50
C VAL A 170 4.08 -7.23 -8.01
N THR A 171 4.53 -8.22 -7.23
CA THR A 171 4.44 -8.19 -5.77
C THR A 171 5.77 -7.99 -5.06
N ALA A 172 6.88 -8.36 -5.71
CA ALA A 172 8.21 -8.12 -5.19
C ALA A 172 9.21 -7.99 -6.33
N ILE A 173 10.21 -7.13 -6.12
CA ILE A 173 11.40 -7.06 -6.95
C ILE A 173 12.62 -7.23 -6.05
N ARG A 174 13.61 -8.00 -6.51
CA ARG A 174 14.93 -8.11 -5.87
C ARG A 174 16.00 -7.79 -6.90
N VAL A 175 16.86 -6.85 -6.57
CA VAL A 175 18.00 -6.45 -7.41
C VAL A 175 19.27 -7.04 -6.81
N HIS A 176 20.14 -7.57 -7.66
CA HIS A 176 21.39 -8.15 -7.24
C HIS A 176 22.25 -7.08 -6.51
N PRO A 177 22.85 -7.40 -5.35
CA PRO A 177 23.48 -6.41 -4.48
C PRO A 177 24.59 -5.64 -5.18
N ASN A 178 25.37 -6.32 -6.04
CA ASN A 178 26.55 -5.74 -6.68
C ASN A 178 26.36 -5.48 -8.19
N ASN A 179 25.16 -5.66 -8.74
CA ASN A 179 24.91 -5.45 -10.16
C ASN A 179 23.46 -5.00 -10.40
N PRO A 180 23.22 -3.71 -10.71
CA PRO A 180 21.88 -3.18 -10.89
C PRO A 180 21.17 -3.67 -12.16
N ASP A 181 21.85 -4.39 -13.06
CA ASP A 181 21.26 -4.95 -14.28
C ASP A 181 20.71 -6.37 -14.08
N VAL A 182 21.00 -7.00 -12.94
CA VAL A 182 20.46 -8.32 -12.59
C VAL A 182 19.32 -8.12 -11.59
N ALA A 183 18.10 -8.47 -12.00
CA ALA A 183 16.91 -8.31 -11.17
C ALA A 183 15.93 -9.47 -11.33
N TYR A 184 15.14 -9.67 -10.29
CA TYR A 184 14.14 -10.72 -10.17
C TYR A 184 12.79 -10.13 -9.83
N VAL A 185 11.74 -10.60 -10.49
CA VAL A 185 10.37 -10.12 -10.36
C VAL A 185 9.48 -11.27 -9.93
N ALA A 186 8.78 -11.11 -8.81
CA ALA A 186 7.69 -11.99 -8.40
C ALA A 186 6.35 -11.42 -8.91
N ALA A 187 5.61 -12.22 -9.66
CA ALA A 187 4.32 -11.85 -10.20
C ALA A 187 3.25 -12.86 -9.83
N ILE A 188 2.12 -12.35 -9.31
CA ILE A 188 0.95 -13.21 -9.07
C ILE A 188 0.26 -13.54 -10.39
N GLY A 189 0.16 -12.59 -11.33
CA GLY A 189 -0.67 -12.74 -12.52
C GLY A 189 -2.03 -12.06 -12.42
N HIS A 190 -2.96 -12.51 -13.25
CA HIS A 190 -4.31 -12.01 -13.30
C HIS A 190 -5.08 -12.37 -12.02
N ALA A 191 -5.62 -11.38 -11.32
CA ALA A 191 -6.42 -11.65 -10.12
C ALA A 191 -7.78 -12.28 -10.46
N PHE A 192 -8.35 -12.00 -11.63
CA PHE A 192 -9.73 -12.34 -12.02
C PHE A 192 -9.83 -13.48 -13.05
N GLY A 193 -8.85 -14.38 -13.10
CA GLY A 193 -8.87 -15.54 -13.98
C GLY A 193 -7.48 -16.14 -14.18
N PRO A 194 -7.38 -17.35 -14.76
CA PRO A 194 -6.10 -17.98 -15.04
C PRO A 194 -5.30 -17.19 -16.09
N ASN A 195 -3.98 -17.22 -15.99
CA ASN A 195 -3.06 -16.71 -17.01
C ASN A 195 -1.69 -17.38 -16.85
N ALA A 196 -0.89 -17.45 -17.92
CA ALA A 196 0.43 -18.09 -17.86
C ALA A 196 1.53 -17.17 -17.31
N GLU A 197 1.29 -15.86 -17.20
CA GLU A 197 2.27 -14.82 -16.90
C GLU A 197 2.33 -14.60 -15.39
N ARG A 198 2.72 -15.68 -14.70
CA ARG A 198 2.84 -15.80 -13.25
C ARG A 198 4.20 -16.37 -12.88
N GLY A 199 4.54 -16.22 -11.60
CA GLY A 199 5.72 -16.83 -11.00
C GLY A 199 6.89 -15.86 -10.93
N VAL A 200 8.11 -16.38 -11.08
CA VAL A 200 9.33 -15.58 -10.94
C VAL A 200 9.99 -15.38 -12.31
N PHE A 201 10.31 -14.13 -12.61
CA PHE A 201 11.03 -13.72 -13.82
C PHE A 201 12.40 -13.15 -13.44
N ARG A 202 13.42 -13.40 -14.26
CA ARG A 202 14.79 -12.89 -14.08
C ARG A 202 15.23 -12.14 -15.32
N THR A 203 15.89 -11.00 -15.10
CA THR A 203 16.68 -10.31 -16.13
C THR A 203 18.15 -10.32 -15.73
N MET A 204 19.03 -10.32 -16.73
CA MET A 204 20.49 -10.22 -16.57
C MET A 204 21.05 -8.99 -17.30
N ASP A 205 20.19 -8.19 -17.94
CA ASP A 205 20.58 -7.13 -18.89
C ASP A 205 19.81 -5.82 -18.65
N GLY A 206 19.39 -5.59 -17.41
CA GLY A 206 18.71 -4.36 -17.01
C GLY A 206 17.22 -4.34 -17.37
N GLY A 207 16.63 -5.48 -17.75
CA GLY A 207 15.22 -5.60 -18.15
C GLY A 207 14.99 -5.53 -19.65
N LYS A 208 16.03 -5.64 -20.48
CA LYS A 208 15.89 -5.75 -21.94
C LYS A 208 15.30 -7.10 -22.32
N SER A 209 15.62 -8.15 -21.55
CA SER A 209 15.03 -9.47 -21.68
C SER A 209 14.69 -10.08 -20.31
N TRP A 210 13.67 -10.95 -20.31
CA TRP A 210 13.18 -11.65 -19.12
C TRP A 210 13.08 -13.15 -19.38
N LYS A 211 13.63 -13.95 -18.47
CA LYS A 211 13.45 -15.41 -18.41
C LYS A 211 12.45 -15.75 -17.30
N LYS A 212 11.38 -16.48 -17.62
CA LYS A 212 10.49 -17.09 -16.61
C LYS A 212 11.24 -18.26 -15.97
N ILE A 213 11.62 -18.12 -14.70
CA ILE A 213 12.52 -19.04 -13.99
C ILE A 213 11.83 -19.90 -12.94
N LEU A 214 10.61 -19.54 -12.53
CA LEU A 214 9.74 -20.39 -11.71
C LEU A 214 8.29 -20.23 -12.18
N PHE A 215 7.66 -21.32 -12.57
CA PHE A 215 6.26 -21.39 -12.97
C PHE A 215 5.68 -22.73 -12.53
N LEU A 216 4.49 -22.71 -11.94
CA LEU A 216 3.86 -23.90 -11.38
C LEU A 216 2.60 -24.31 -12.14
N ASP A 217 1.71 -23.34 -12.40
CA ASP A 217 0.50 -23.46 -13.22
C ASP A 217 -0.09 -22.06 -13.48
N ASP A 218 -1.22 -21.99 -14.18
CA ASP A 218 -1.89 -20.75 -14.60
C ASP A 218 -2.74 -20.08 -13.51
N SER A 219 -2.75 -20.64 -12.29
CA SER A 219 -3.55 -20.19 -11.14
C SER A 219 -2.70 -19.87 -9.90
N THR A 220 -1.42 -20.24 -9.92
CA THR A 220 -0.46 -20.07 -8.83
C THR A 220 0.67 -19.15 -9.26
N GLY A 221 0.81 -18.02 -8.56
CA GLY A 221 1.85 -17.02 -8.86
C GLY A 221 2.75 -16.70 -7.67
N ALA A 222 3.84 -15.97 -7.92
CA ALA A 222 4.77 -15.59 -6.88
C ALA A 222 4.26 -14.35 -6.13
N THR A 223 4.10 -14.47 -4.81
CA THR A 223 3.58 -13.39 -3.96
C THR A 223 4.67 -12.70 -3.13
N ASP A 224 5.82 -13.33 -2.97
CA ASP A 224 6.99 -12.76 -2.29
C ASP A 224 8.26 -13.46 -2.79
N LEU A 225 9.37 -12.75 -2.72
CA LEU A 225 10.69 -13.23 -3.11
C LEU A 225 11.73 -12.69 -2.13
N SER A 226 12.54 -13.54 -1.54
CA SER A 226 13.64 -13.16 -0.67
C SER A 226 14.96 -13.60 -1.29
N MET A 227 16.00 -12.77 -1.12
CA MET A 227 17.34 -13.03 -1.65
C MET A 227 18.32 -12.96 -0.49
N ASP A 228 19.25 -13.92 -0.44
CA ASP A 228 20.39 -13.82 0.45
C ASP A 228 21.33 -12.69 -0.04
N PRO A 229 21.54 -11.62 0.75
CA PRO A 229 22.35 -10.50 0.32
C PRO A 229 23.86 -10.82 0.28
N THR A 230 24.30 -11.88 0.95
CA THR A 230 25.71 -12.33 0.95
C THR A 230 26.00 -13.31 -0.18
N ASN A 231 24.97 -14.05 -0.63
CA ASN A 231 25.05 -14.95 -1.78
C ASN A 231 23.78 -14.85 -2.62
N PRO A 232 23.72 -13.93 -3.60
CA PRO A 232 22.51 -13.65 -4.38
C PRO A 232 22.08 -14.78 -5.33
N ARG A 233 22.82 -15.90 -5.38
CA ARG A 233 22.33 -17.14 -6.02
C ARG A 233 21.28 -17.87 -5.18
N ILE A 234 21.21 -17.57 -3.87
CA ILE A 234 20.23 -18.18 -2.97
C ILE A 234 18.98 -17.31 -2.94
N LEU A 235 17.87 -17.90 -3.38
CA LEU A 235 16.57 -17.25 -3.50
C LEU A 235 15.50 -18.09 -2.80
N TYR A 236 14.51 -17.43 -2.22
CA TYR A 236 13.33 -18.06 -1.65
C TYR A 236 12.09 -17.43 -2.27
N ALA A 237 11.29 -18.21 -2.97
CA ALA A 237 10.07 -17.75 -3.62
C ALA A 237 8.84 -18.32 -2.89
N SER A 238 7.93 -17.43 -2.51
CA SER A 238 6.62 -17.80 -2.02
C SER A 238 5.65 -17.86 -3.19
N MET A 239 5.01 -19.02 -3.39
CA MET A 239 4.00 -19.18 -4.44
C MET A 239 2.63 -19.36 -3.80
N TRP A 240 1.63 -18.75 -4.40
CA TRP A 240 0.28 -18.67 -3.84
C TRP A 240 -0.75 -18.82 -4.95
N LYS A 241 -1.62 -19.81 -4.78
CA LYS A 241 -2.81 -19.98 -5.60
C LYS A 241 -3.81 -18.90 -5.22
N PHE A 242 -4.20 -18.08 -6.19
CA PHE A 242 -5.18 -17.03 -5.96
C PHE A 242 -6.01 -16.73 -7.21
N GLN A 243 -7.33 -16.73 -7.04
CA GLN A 243 -8.29 -16.19 -7.99
C GLN A 243 -9.40 -15.45 -7.25
N ARG A 244 -9.91 -14.39 -7.86
CA ARG A 244 -11.00 -13.57 -7.34
C ARG A 244 -12.16 -13.55 -8.32
N SER A 245 -13.37 -13.58 -7.77
CA SER A 245 -14.61 -13.31 -8.47
C SER A 245 -15.30 -12.09 -7.86
N PRO A 246 -16.34 -11.52 -8.51
CA PRO A 246 -17.11 -10.43 -7.93
C PRO A 246 -17.75 -10.74 -6.57
N TRP A 247 -17.92 -12.03 -6.22
CA TRP A 247 -18.59 -12.49 -4.99
C TRP A 247 -17.69 -13.22 -4.00
N GLY A 248 -16.38 -13.35 -4.28
CA GLY A 248 -15.48 -14.06 -3.39
C GLY A 248 -14.06 -14.22 -3.92
N MET A 249 -13.29 -15.07 -3.25
CA MET A 249 -11.93 -15.43 -3.66
C MET A 249 -11.66 -16.91 -3.37
N ASP A 250 -10.89 -17.55 -4.23
CA ASP A 250 -10.26 -18.85 -4.04
C ASP A 250 -8.78 -18.59 -3.77
N ALA A 251 -8.37 -18.79 -2.51
CA ALA A 251 -7.05 -18.40 -2.02
C ALA A 251 -6.42 -19.55 -1.21
N GLY A 252 -5.18 -19.90 -1.55
CA GLY A 252 -4.47 -21.01 -0.93
C GLY A 252 -4.84 -22.39 -1.48
N GLY A 253 -4.26 -23.43 -0.89
CA GLY A 253 -4.30 -24.78 -1.45
C GLY A 253 -3.56 -24.88 -2.78
N GLY A 254 -3.88 -25.92 -3.55
CA GLY A 254 -3.19 -26.20 -4.82
C GLY A 254 -1.68 -26.30 -4.64
N LYS A 255 -0.92 -25.58 -5.46
CA LYS A 255 0.55 -25.48 -5.38
C LYS A 255 1.02 -24.25 -4.59
N SER A 256 0.29 -23.83 -3.56
CA SER A 256 0.78 -22.78 -2.64
C SER A 256 1.87 -23.33 -1.73
N GLY A 257 2.93 -22.57 -1.48
CA GLY A 257 4.08 -23.06 -0.73
C GLY A 257 5.32 -22.18 -0.79
N LEU A 258 6.47 -22.76 -0.44
CA LEU A 258 7.77 -22.09 -0.43
C LEU A 258 8.80 -22.88 -1.22
N TRP A 259 9.51 -22.22 -2.13
CA TRP A 259 10.58 -22.80 -2.95
C TRP A 259 11.90 -22.13 -2.67
N LYS A 260 13.00 -22.88 -2.82
CA LYS A 260 14.36 -22.38 -2.70
C LYS A 260 15.17 -22.68 -3.95
N SER A 261 15.93 -21.71 -4.41
CA SER A 261 17.00 -21.88 -5.40
C SER A 261 18.35 -21.62 -4.75
N THR A 262 19.40 -22.26 -5.28
CA THR A 262 20.80 -22.05 -4.86
C THR A 262 21.73 -21.71 -6.03
N ASP A 263 21.17 -21.59 -7.24
CA ASP A 263 21.88 -21.37 -8.51
C ASP A 263 21.36 -20.11 -9.24
N GLY A 264 20.76 -19.17 -8.52
CA GLY A 264 20.27 -17.92 -9.09
C GLY A 264 18.95 -18.10 -9.85
N GLY A 265 18.20 -19.16 -9.55
CA GLY A 265 16.85 -19.40 -10.05
C GLY A 265 16.76 -20.37 -11.22
N ASP A 266 17.86 -21.01 -11.64
CA ASP A 266 17.81 -21.97 -12.74
C ASP A 266 17.20 -23.31 -12.29
N THR A 267 17.34 -23.69 -11.01
CA THR A 267 16.62 -24.79 -10.38
C THR A 267 15.99 -24.40 -9.04
N TRP A 268 14.90 -25.09 -8.68
CA TRP A 268 14.12 -24.84 -7.47
C TRP A 268 13.76 -26.14 -6.74
N VAL A 269 13.86 -26.11 -5.41
CA VAL A 269 13.45 -27.19 -4.51
C VAL A 269 12.25 -26.72 -3.70
N ASP A 270 11.20 -27.54 -3.64
CA ASP A 270 10.04 -27.30 -2.78
C ASP A 270 10.38 -27.56 -1.32
N LEU A 271 10.19 -26.54 -0.46
CA LEU A 271 10.42 -26.59 0.99
C LEU A 271 9.12 -26.82 1.79
N SER A 272 7.97 -26.87 1.13
CA SER A 272 6.65 -26.87 1.76
C SER A 272 6.38 -28.11 2.62
N GLY A 273 7.07 -29.22 2.32
CA GLY A 273 6.99 -30.48 3.07
C GLY A 273 8.07 -30.66 4.14
N ASN A 274 8.96 -29.68 4.33
CA ASN A 274 10.08 -29.82 5.25
C ASN A 274 9.60 -29.92 6.71
N ARG A 275 10.43 -30.59 7.53
CA ARG A 275 10.10 -30.84 8.94
C ARG A 275 9.78 -29.53 9.66
N GLY A 276 8.61 -29.49 10.30
CA GLY A 276 8.13 -28.35 11.08
C GLY A 276 7.26 -27.37 10.32
N MET A 277 7.16 -27.48 8.99
CA MET A 277 6.15 -26.76 8.21
C MET A 277 4.74 -27.29 8.51
N PRO A 278 3.70 -26.44 8.44
CA PRO A 278 2.31 -26.90 8.48
C PRO A 278 2.02 -27.87 7.34
N LYS A 279 1.12 -28.82 7.59
CA LYS A 279 0.63 -29.70 6.51
C LYS A 279 -0.24 -28.88 5.55
N ALA A 280 -0.17 -29.22 4.27
CA ALA A 280 -1.07 -28.70 3.25
C ALA A 280 -2.55 -28.90 3.64
N PRO A 281 -3.46 -28.01 3.21
CA PRO A 281 -3.22 -26.88 2.31
C PRO A 281 -2.53 -25.70 2.99
N LEU A 282 -1.56 -25.10 2.29
CA LEU A 282 -0.91 -23.84 2.65
C LEU A 282 -1.60 -22.67 1.93
N GLY A 283 -1.57 -21.49 2.54
CA GLY A 283 -2.04 -20.24 1.94
C GLY A 283 -0.88 -19.31 1.59
N LYS A 284 -1.10 -18.00 1.74
CA LYS A 284 -0.07 -16.98 1.47
C LYS A 284 1.08 -17.10 2.48
N ILE A 285 2.31 -17.02 1.99
CA ILE A 285 3.53 -17.01 2.80
C ILE A 285 4.29 -15.70 2.53
N GLY A 286 4.66 -14.98 3.58
CA GLY A 286 5.72 -13.96 3.48
C GLY A 286 7.02 -14.50 4.03
N ILE A 287 8.15 -14.16 3.41
CA ILE A 287 9.46 -14.77 3.68
C ILE A 287 10.57 -13.73 3.75
N ALA A 288 11.36 -13.79 4.82
CA ALA A 288 12.54 -12.93 5.01
C ALA A 288 13.77 -13.75 5.37
N VAL A 289 14.80 -13.66 4.53
CA VAL A 289 16.18 -14.04 4.89
C VAL A 289 16.75 -12.95 5.80
N SER A 290 17.40 -13.32 6.91
CA SER A 290 18.12 -12.34 7.72
C SER A 290 19.42 -11.90 7.03
N PRO A 291 19.62 -10.60 6.78
CA PRO A 291 20.90 -10.11 6.27
C PRO A 291 22.05 -10.29 7.26
N ALA A 292 21.75 -10.32 8.56
CA ALA A 292 22.74 -10.52 9.62
C ALA A 292 23.21 -11.98 9.72
N ASN A 293 22.35 -12.94 9.39
CA ASN A 293 22.69 -14.35 9.29
C ASN A 293 21.81 -15.04 8.22
N PRO A 294 22.33 -15.27 7.01
CA PRO A 294 21.56 -15.86 5.92
C PRO A 294 21.08 -17.31 6.12
N ARG A 295 21.57 -18.01 7.16
CA ARG A 295 20.98 -19.29 7.57
C ARG A 295 19.64 -19.12 8.27
N ARG A 296 19.36 -17.93 8.80
CA ARG A 296 18.14 -17.63 9.52
C ARG A 296 17.07 -17.06 8.60
N LEU A 297 15.92 -17.72 8.61
CA LEU A 297 14.74 -17.31 7.86
C LEU A 297 13.56 -17.08 8.82
N PHE A 298 12.73 -16.10 8.49
CA PHE A 298 11.44 -15.89 9.13
C PHE A 298 10.34 -16.00 8.10
N ALA A 299 9.25 -16.69 8.44
CA ALA A 299 8.09 -16.82 7.57
C ALA A 299 6.80 -16.55 8.32
N SER A 300 5.89 -15.80 7.71
CA SER A 300 4.48 -15.74 8.12
C SER A 300 3.70 -16.65 7.21
N ILE A 301 3.15 -17.74 7.74
CA ILE A 301 2.52 -18.81 6.94
C ILE A 301 1.03 -18.86 7.26
N GLU A 302 0.19 -18.74 6.23
CA GLU A 302 -1.22 -19.12 6.30
C GLU A 302 -1.36 -20.65 6.17
N ALA A 303 -2.11 -21.27 7.07
CA ALA A 303 -2.43 -22.68 7.01
C ALA A 303 -3.77 -22.99 7.70
N LYS A 304 -4.34 -24.16 7.38
CA LYS A 304 -5.64 -24.61 7.90
C LYS A 304 -5.65 -24.77 9.43
N ASP A 305 -6.85 -24.73 10.03
CA ASP A 305 -7.16 -25.21 11.39
C ASP A 305 -6.23 -24.63 12.48
N THR A 306 -5.92 -23.32 12.40
CA THR A 306 -5.03 -22.60 13.33
C THR A 306 -3.58 -23.08 13.33
N LEU A 307 -3.13 -23.78 12.29
CA LEU A 307 -1.74 -24.23 12.15
C LEU A 307 -0.80 -23.15 11.58
N GLY A 308 -1.35 -22.06 11.03
CA GLY A 308 -0.59 -20.92 10.51
C GLY A 308 0.03 -20.07 11.62
N GLY A 309 0.97 -19.21 11.30
CA GLY A 309 1.64 -18.38 12.30
C GLY A 309 2.96 -17.81 11.82
N ILE A 310 3.83 -17.50 12.77
CA ILE A 310 5.21 -17.09 12.52
C ILE A 310 6.11 -18.29 12.75
N PHE A 311 7.00 -18.51 11.79
CA PHE A 311 7.93 -19.61 11.73
C PHE A 311 9.35 -19.08 11.58
N ARG A 312 10.29 -19.83 12.14
CA ARG A 312 11.73 -19.58 12.02
C ARG A 312 12.42 -20.83 11.51
N SER A 313 13.43 -20.64 10.67
CA SER A 313 14.42 -21.67 10.33
C SER A 313 15.81 -21.14 10.68
N ASP A 314 16.68 -22.00 11.21
CA ASP A 314 18.08 -21.70 11.56
C ASP A 314 19.10 -22.44 10.64
N ASP A 315 18.58 -23.12 9.63
CA ASP A 315 19.32 -23.99 8.70
C ASP A 315 18.91 -23.74 7.24
N ALA A 316 18.62 -22.48 6.92
CA ALA A 316 18.33 -22.01 5.56
C ALA A 316 17.11 -22.73 4.93
N GLY A 317 16.10 -23.05 5.74
CA GLY A 317 14.82 -23.60 5.33
C GLY A 317 14.74 -25.13 5.35
N ALA A 318 15.77 -25.84 5.84
CA ALA A 318 15.75 -27.30 5.90
C ALA A 318 14.82 -27.84 7.02
N THR A 319 14.78 -27.15 8.16
CA THR A 319 13.83 -27.39 9.25
C THR A 319 13.23 -26.07 9.74
N TRP A 320 12.01 -26.17 10.26
CA TRP A 320 11.23 -25.03 10.73
C TRP A 320 10.72 -25.25 12.15
N SER A 321 10.60 -24.15 12.88
CA SER A 321 9.96 -24.09 14.20
C SER A 321 8.87 -23.03 14.16
N ARG A 322 7.66 -23.38 14.63
CA ARG A 322 6.58 -22.41 14.80
C ARG A 322 6.83 -21.62 16.07
N THR A 323 7.30 -20.38 15.93
CA THR A 323 7.64 -19.52 17.06
C THR A 323 6.41 -18.87 17.68
N ASN A 324 5.39 -18.57 16.87
CA ASN A 324 4.15 -18.02 17.38
C ASN A 324 2.93 -18.47 16.57
N GLY A 325 1.88 -18.93 17.27
CA GLY A 325 0.64 -19.40 16.69
C GLY A 325 -0.60 -18.55 17.00
N GLU A 326 -0.45 -17.40 17.63
CA GLU A 326 -1.58 -16.58 18.05
C GLU A 326 -2.38 -16.04 16.85
N GLN A 327 -3.71 -16.09 16.95
CA GLN A 327 -4.63 -15.66 15.89
C GLN A 327 -4.42 -14.20 15.45
N LYS A 328 -3.87 -13.34 16.32
CA LYS A 328 -3.59 -11.93 16.01
C LYS A 328 -2.57 -11.75 14.88
N PHE A 329 -1.73 -12.76 14.60
CA PHE A 329 -0.80 -12.77 13.47
C PHE A 329 -1.40 -13.35 12.18
N GLN A 330 -2.62 -13.87 12.27
CA GLN A 330 -3.32 -14.55 11.18
C GLN A 330 -4.64 -13.82 10.84
N VAL A 331 -4.74 -12.53 11.17
CA VAL A 331 -5.89 -11.72 10.77
C VAL A 331 -5.74 -11.39 9.28
N ARG A 332 -6.68 -11.84 8.44
CA ARG A 332 -6.66 -11.64 6.97
C ARG A 332 -5.30 -11.97 6.34
N PRO A 333 -4.82 -13.21 6.43
CA PRO A 333 -3.46 -13.59 6.03
C PRO A 333 -3.18 -13.40 4.52
N TRP A 334 -4.22 -13.50 3.69
CA TRP A 334 -4.19 -13.12 2.27
C TRP A 334 -3.79 -11.65 2.03
N TYR A 335 -4.03 -10.79 3.03
CA TYR A 335 -3.72 -9.35 3.00
C TYR A 335 -2.48 -9.00 3.84
N TYR A 336 -2.33 -9.60 5.02
CA TYR A 336 -1.27 -9.33 5.99
C TYR A 336 -0.38 -10.56 6.21
N SER A 337 0.75 -10.60 5.53
CA SER A 337 1.72 -11.71 5.64
C SER A 337 3.17 -11.26 5.54
N ALA A 338 3.43 -9.95 5.41
CA ALA A 338 4.78 -9.46 5.21
C ALA A 338 5.60 -9.52 6.51
N VAL A 339 6.81 -10.05 6.38
CA VAL A 339 7.81 -10.17 7.45
C VAL A 339 9.12 -9.56 6.96
N THR A 340 9.89 -8.97 7.86
CA THR A 340 11.19 -8.39 7.51
C THR A 340 12.16 -8.58 8.66
N ALA A 341 13.37 -9.02 8.33
CA ALA A 341 14.44 -9.24 9.29
C ALA A 341 15.29 -7.97 9.44
N ASP A 342 15.78 -7.72 10.64
CA ASP A 342 16.71 -6.63 10.87
C ASP A 342 18.04 -6.88 10.13
N PRO A 343 18.59 -5.87 9.44
CA PRO A 343 19.79 -6.04 8.63
C PRO A 343 21.08 -6.22 9.44
N THR A 344 21.04 -6.01 10.75
CA THR A 344 22.20 -6.03 11.65
C THR A 344 22.03 -6.98 12.84
N ASN A 345 20.82 -7.47 13.09
CA ASN A 345 20.53 -8.36 14.21
C ASN A 345 19.69 -9.56 13.75
N GLU A 346 20.29 -10.75 13.79
CA GLU A 346 19.65 -11.99 13.34
C GLU A 346 18.38 -12.38 14.14
N ASN A 347 18.23 -11.87 15.36
CA ASN A 347 17.10 -12.17 16.23
C ASN A 347 15.95 -11.17 16.08
N THR A 348 16.18 -10.01 15.44
CA THR A 348 15.12 -9.01 15.31
C THR A 348 14.32 -9.24 14.03
N VAL A 349 13.01 -9.40 14.16
CA VAL A 349 12.06 -9.52 13.04
C VAL A 349 10.86 -8.62 13.29
N TYR A 350 10.37 -7.99 12.23
CA TYR A 350 9.13 -7.24 12.24
C TYR A 350 8.07 -7.98 11.42
N VAL A 351 6.86 -8.08 11.99
CA VAL A 351 5.70 -8.71 11.36
C VAL A 351 4.67 -7.63 11.09
N MET A 352 4.34 -7.42 9.82
CA MET A 352 3.36 -6.43 9.41
C MET A 352 1.97 -7.06 9.37
N ASN A 353 1.14 -6.67 10.33
CA ASN A 353 -0.27 -7.05 10.41
C ASN A 353 -1.14 -5.79 10.61
N LEU A 354 -2.38 -5.93 11.08
CA LEU A 354 -3.20 -4.80 11.56
C LEU A 354 -2.43 -3.87 12.52
N GLN A 355 -1.45 -4.43 13.23
CA GLN A 355 -0.41 -3.71 13.95
C GLN A 355 0.96 -4.22 13.48
N VAL A 356 1.98 -3.38 13.64
CA VAL A 356 3.37 -3.81 13.49
C VAL A 356 3.81 -4.47 14.78
N TRP A 357 4.29 -5.70 14.67
CA TRP A 357 4.88 -6.44 15.77
C TRP A 357 6.38 -6.54 15.58
N ARG A 358 7.11 -6.61 16.69
CA ARG A 358 8.56 -6.77 16.70
C ARG A 358 8.93 -7.87 17.68
N SER A 359 9.80 -8.77 17.26
CA SER A 359 10.56 -9.64 18.14
C SER A 359 12.01 -9.17 18.15
N ILE A 360 12.71 -9.38 19.27
CA ILE A 360 14.14 -9.06 19.44
C ILE A 360 14.99 -10.30 19.74
N ASP A 361 14.35 -11.45 19.95
CA ASP A 361 14.93 -12.75 20.26
C ASP A 361 14.63 -13.81 19.17
N GLY A 362 13.81 -13.45 18.19
CA GLY A 362 13.38 -14.32 17.10
C GLY A 362 12.32 -15.34 17.53
N GLU A 363 11.76 -15.20 18.73
CA GLU A 363 10.79 -16.13 19.33
C GLU A 363 9.55 -15.37 19.80
N ASP A 364 9.71 -14.50 20.80
CA ASP A 364 8.62 -13.76 21.40
C ASP A 364 8.34 -12.46 20.66
N LEU A 365 7.08 -12.29 20.25
CA LEU A 365 6.60 -11.08 19.58
C LEU A 365 5.92 -10.16 20.59
N HIS A 366 6.52 -8.99 20.81
CA HIS A 366 5.96 -7.97 21.69
C HIS A 366 5.32 -6.84 20.87
N ALA A 367 4.13 -6.39 21.28
CA ALA A 367 3.59 -5.12 20.80
C ALA A 367 4.36 -3.98 21.46
N ARG A 368 5.18 -3.25 20.70
CA ARG A 368 5.53 -1.82 20.88
C ARG A 368 6.71 -1.41 19.98
N ALA A 369 6.44 -1.27 18.69
CA ALA A 369 6.84 -0.02 18.05
C ALA A 369 5.58 0.87 18.12
N ARG A 370 5.65 2.09 18.65
CA ARG A 370 4.52 3.04 18.58
C ARG A 370 4.64 3.81 17.26
N PRO A 371 3.92 3.46 16.19
CA PRO A 371 3.59 4.43 15.16
C PRO A 371 2.39 5.27 15.63
N PRO A 372 2.33 6.58 15.34
CA PRO A 372 1.09 7.32 15.47
C PRO A 372 0.10 6.79 14.41
N ARG A 373 -0.82 5.90 14.84
CA ARG A 373 -2.07 5.46 14.18
C ARG A 373 -2.02 4.95 12.72
N ARG A 374 -1.91 3.60 12.61
CA ARG A 374 -2.44 2.64 11.60
C ARG A 374 -1.97 2.67 10.12
N HIS A 375 -1.34 1.55 9.73
CA HIS A 375 -0.82 1.11 8.41
C HIS A 375 0.68 1.31 8.22
N ALA A 376 1.38 0.28 7.72
CA ALA A 376 2.82 0.14 7.86
C ALA A 376 3.41 -0.62 6.67
N HIS A 377 4.36 -0.01 5.96
CA HIS A 377 5.14 -0.61 4.88
C HIS A 377 6.63 -0.40 5.20
N HIS A 378 7.52 -1.34 4.86
CA HIS A 378 8.92 -1.32 5.32
C HIS A 378 9.99 -1.23 4.22
N VAL A 379 11.01 -0.43 4.51
CA VAL A 379 12.22 -0.12 3.73
C VAL A 379 13.41 -0.92 4.27
N GLY A 380 13.94 -1.87 3.50
CA GLY A 380 15.17 -2.59 3.85
C GLY A 380 16.44 -1.82 3.47
N ARG A 381 17.50 -1.96 4.29
CA ARG A 381 18.85 -1.40 4.07
C ARG A 381 19.86 -2.52 3.76
N PRO A 382 20.73 -2.37 2.75
CA PRO A 382 21.99 -3.12 2.61
C PRO A 382 23.20 -2.35 3.19
N GLN A 383 24.18 -3.05 3.75
CA GLN A 383 25.38 -2.47 4.40
C GLN A 383 26.49 -2.09 3.40
N GLY A 384 27.30 -1.10 3.80
CA GLY A 384 28.69 -0.90 3.36
C GLY A 384 29.62 -0.85 4.60
N PRO A 385 30.93 -1.17 4.48
CA PRO A 385 31.81 -1.34 5.62
C PRO A 385 32.37 0.02 6.09
N HIS A 386 32.40 0.27 7.40
CA HIS A 386 33.34 1.23 7.98
C HIS A 386 33.85 0.74 9.35
N PRO A 387 35.12 0.99 9.69
CA PRO A 387 35.77 0.40 10.86
C PRO A 387 35.27 1.02 12.15
N ALA A 388 34.95 0.15 13.12
CA ALA A 388 34.80 0.53 14.51
C ALA A 388 36.21 0.79 15.09
N ASP A 389 36.61 2.05 15.20
CA ASP A 389 37.52 2.54 16.23
C ASP A 389 37.68 4.05 16.10
N GLN A 390 36.86 4.79 16.86
CA GLN A 390 37.23 6.04 17.53
C GLN A 390 36.02 6.54 18.34
N TRP A 391 36.31 7.12 19.51
CA TRP A 391 35.41 7.79 20.45
C TRP A 391 34.82 6.96 21.60
N GLN A 392 35.70 6.50 22.48
CA GLN A 392 35.42 6.52 23.92
C GLN A 392 35.67 7.91 24.50
N ARG A 393 34.81 8.31 25.44
CA ARG A 393 34.84 9.49 26.32
C ARG A 393 34.18 10.77 25.81
N ARG A 394 32.90 10.94 26.16
CA ARG A 394 32.43 11.96 27.13
C ARG A 394 30.96 11.69 27.49
N ARG A 395 30.71 11.42 28.78
CA ARG A 395 29.37 11.38 29.38
C ARG A 395 28.97 12.80 29.81
N ARG A 396 27.72 13.18 29.50
CA ARG A 396 26.70 13.84 30.36
C ARG A 396 25.83 14.78 29.51
N HIS A 397 24.52 14.59 29.66
CA HIS A 397 23.38 15.30 29.06
C HIS A 397 22.99 14.90 27.62
N GLY A 398 21.72 14.48 27.49
CA GLY A 398 21.04 14.22 26.22
C GLY A 398 20.99 12.74 25.82
N VAL A 399 19.95 12.02 26.23
CA VAL A 399 19.61 10.72 25.61
C VAL A 399 19.08 11.02 24.21
N ALA A 400 19.94 10.91 23.19
CA ALA A 400 19.55 10.95 21.79
C ALA A 400 18.88 9.61 21.43
N GLY A 401 17.55 9.59 21.46
CA GLY A 401 16.74 8.46 21.02
C GLY A 401 16.52 8.47 19.50
N TRP A 402 16.89 7.36 18.87
CA TRP A 402 16.69 7.00 17.47
C TRP A 402 15.23 7.16 17.01
N ARG A 403 15.00 7.76 15.82
CA ARG A 403 13.67 7.80 15.17
C ARG A 403 13.61 6.86 13.97
N GLN A 404 12.84 5.78 14.12
CA GLN A 404 12.26 5.02 13.01
C GLN A 404 10.97 5.75 12.58
N GLU A 405 10.88 6.19 11.32
CA GLU A 405 9.64 6.76 10.79
C GLU A 405 9.03 5.81 9.75
N LEU A 406 7.86 5.31 10.12
CA LEU A 406 6.98 4.47 9.33
C LEU A 406 6.01 5.39 8.59
N VAL A 407 5.82 5.19 7.28
CA VAL A 407 4.85 5.95 6.47
C VAL A 407 3.46 5.37 6.73
N VAL A 408 2.51 6.22 7.12
CA VAL A 408 1.17 5.87 7.61
C VAL A 408 0.11 6.77 6.94
N ASP A 409 -0.98 6.18 6.47
CA ASP A 409 -2.07 6.77 5.66
C ASP A 409 -3.22 7.40 6.50
N LEU A 410 -3.88 8.43 5.95
CA LEU A 410 -5.17 9.02 6.33
C LEU A 410 -6.20 8.85 5.19
N GLN A 411 -7.39 8.33 5.51
CA GLN A 411 -8.51 8.22 4.57
C GLN A 411 -8.95 9.59 4.00
N PRO A 412 -9.08 9.77 2.67
CA PRO A 412 -9.77 10.92 2.09
C PRO A 412 -11.28 10.63 1.94
N THR A 413 -12.10 11.60 2.34
CA THR A 413 -13.45 11.78 1.79
C THR A 413 -13.36 12.66 0.56
N ASP A 414 -13.96 12.22 -0.54
CA ASP A 414 -13.91 12.85 -1.87
C ASP A 414 -14.39 14.31 -1.88
N VAL A 415 -13.57 15.20 -2.47
CA VAL A 415 -14.05 16.38 -3.22
C VAL A 415 -13.00 16.74 -4.28
N ALA A 416 -13.33 16.66 -5.57
CA ALA A 416 -12.57 17.30 -6.65
C ALA A 416 -13.27 18.61 -7.06
N VAL A 417 -12.53 19.73 -7.10
CA VAL A 417 -13.06 21.02 -7.59
C VAL A 417 -12.20 21.56 -8.73
N LEU A 418 -12.85 21.79 -9.87
CA LEU A 418 -12.29 22.53 -11.00
C LEU A 418 -12.32 24.04 -10.67
N SER A 419 -11.17 24.72 -10.57
CA SER A 419 -11.13 26.16 -10.25
C SER A 419 -10.58 27.00 -11.41
N ARG A 420 -11.33 28.03 -11.82
CA ARG A 420 -10.82 29.17 -12.63
C ARG A 420 -10.15 30.20 -11.72
N HIS A 421 -9.02 30.75 -12.16
CA HIS A 421 -8.38 31.87 -11.47
C HIS A 421 -9.13 33.19 -11.71
N HIS A 422 -9.56 33.83 -10.62
CA HIS A 422 -9.44 35.27 -10.44
C HIS A 422 -8.99 35.58 -9.02
N ARG A 423 -8.03 36.51 -8.89
CA ARG A 423 -7.40 36.93 -7.64
C ARG A 423 -8.37 37.78 -6.80
N GLN A 424 -8.50 37.47 -5.51
CA GLN A 424 -8.23 38.36 -4.36
C GLN A 424 -8.36 37.55 -3.04
N PRO A 425 -7.55 37.81 -2.00
CA PRO A 425 -7.60 37.07 -0.74
C PRO A 425 -8.65 37.65 0.21
N VAL A 426 -9.52 36.80 0.75
CA VAL A 426 -10.40 37.14 1.88
C VAL A 426 -9.92 36.38 3.11
N ALA A 427 -9.54 37.11 4.15
CA ALA A 427 -9.16 36.57 5.45
C ALA A 427 -10.39 36.04 6.20
N VAL A 428 -10.26 34.86 6.82
CA VAL A 428 -11.28 34.29 7.72
C VAL A 428 -10.69 34.22 9.14
N PRO A 429 -11.33 34.81 10.17
CA PRO A 429 -10.83 34.81 11.55
C PRO A 429 -11.11 33.49 12.28
N PRO A 430 -10.38 33.18 13.36
CA PRO A 430 -10.49 31.90 14.06
C PRO A 430 -11.75 31.79 14.93
N LEU A 431 -12.44 30.66 14.84
CA LEU A 431 -13.55 30.29 15.71
C LEU A 431 -13.04 29.83 17.09
N ARG A 432 -13.49 30.54 18.13
CA ARG A 432 -13.29 30.23 19.55
C ARG A 432 -13.97 28.91 19.94
N ARG A 433 -13.29 28.07 20.73
CA ARG A 433 -13.92 26.99 21.51
C ARG A 433 -14.44 27.53 22.84
N PRO A 434 -15.62 27.11 23.34
CA PRO A 434 -15.96 27.27 24.74
C PRO A 434 -15.34 26.15 25.59
N ALA A 435 -14.96 26.53 26.81
CA ALA A 435 -14.48 25.65 27.87
C ALA A 435 -15.62 25.36 28.89
N GLY A 436 -15.47 24.23 29.61
CA GLY A 436 -16.31 23.81 30.76
C GLY A 436 -17.11 22.54 30.45
N GLN A 437 -17.28 21.55 31.32
CA GLN A 437 -16.91 21.36 32.73
C GLN A 437 -17.05 19.85 33.07
N LEU A 438 -16.38 19.41 34.14
CA LEU A 438 -16.37 18.04 34.69
C LEU A 438 -17.76 17.52 35.14
N GLY A 439 -17.96 16.20 35.08
CA GLY A 439 -19.05 15.50 35.77
C GLY A 439 -18.88 13.98 35.76
N HIS A 440 -18.79 13.39 36.96
CA HIS A 440 -18.65 11.96 37.22
C HIS A 440 -19.96 11.15 37.01
N HIS A 441 -19.77 9.81 36.97
CA HIS A 441 -20.64 8.72 37.44
C HIS A 441 -21.50 7.88 36.46
N HIS A 442 -21.27 6.57 36.63
CA HIS A 442 -22.16 5.40 36.55
C HIS A 442 -22.42 4.62 35.24
N ARG A 443 -22.12 3.32 35.39
CA ARG A 443 -22.48 2.12 34.61
C ARG A 443 -23.94 2.12 34.17
N VAL A 444 -24.21 1.60 32.95
CA VAL A 444 -25.27 0.60 32.71
C VAL A 444 -24.83 -0.34 31.58
N ALA A 445 -24.90 -1.64 31.84
CA ALA A 445 -24.82 -2.71 30.85
C ALA A 445 -26.23 -2.97 30.30
N LEU A 446 -26.36 -3.19 28.98
CA LEU A 446 -27.50 -3.89 28.42
C LEU A 446 -27.04 -4.79 27.27
N GLY A 447 -27.11 -6.10 27.51
CA GLY A 447 -27.07 -7.11 26.47
C GLY A 447 -28.47 -7.31 25.89
N LEU A 448 -28.53 -7.72 24.61
CA LEU A 448 -29.73 -8.29 24.02
C LEU A 448 -29.38 -9.61 23.34
N ARG A 449 -29.94 -10.69 23.91
CA ARG A 449 -30.13 -11.99 23.27
C ARG A 449 -31.37 -11.90 22.39
N LEU A 450 -31.32 -12.50 21.19
CA LEU A 450 -32.50 -12.86 20.42
C LEU A 450 -32.40 -14.35 20.05
N HIS A 451 -33.37 -15.13 20.51
CA HIS A 451 -33.64 -16.48 20.05
C HIS A 451 -35.14 -16.67 19.85
N ARG A 452 -35.48 -17.01 18.59
CA ARG A 452 -36.51 -17.91 18.04
C ARG A 452 -37.92 -17.93 18.62
N ARG A 453 -38.90 -17.94 17.70
CA ARG A 453 -39.85 -19.03 17.35
C ARG A 453 -40.75 -18.49 16.21
N ALA A 454 -41.34 -19.29 15.32
CA ALA A 454 -41.64 -20.72 15.29
C ALA A 454 -41.32 -21.31 13.90
#